data_AF-A0A521WEJ8-F1
#
_entry.id   AF-A0A521WEJ8-F1
#
_cell.length_a   1.000
_cell.length_b   1.000
_cell.length_c   1.000
_cell.angle_alpha   90.00
_cell.angle_beta   90.00
_cell.angle_gamma   90.00
#
_symmetry.space_group_name_H-M   'P 1'
#
loop_
_entity.id
_entity.type
_entity.pdbx_description
1 polymer ?
#
loop_
_entity_poly.entity_id
_entity_poly.type
_entity_poly.pdbx_seq_one_letter_code
_entity_poly.pdbx_strand_id
1 'polypeptide(L)' 'MCNLRVHPFREGNGRVSRLLATLMALQAGLPLLDFGPLTGSARERYYSAVQAGLDRNYGPMQALFAEIISATQSA' A
#
# COMPACT_ATOMS: atom_id res chain seq x y z
N MET A 1 9.92 12.90 -1.54
CA MET A 1 10.02 12.22 -2.85
C MET A 1 10.09 10.72 -2.58
N CYS A 2 9.11 9.92 -3.00
CA CYS A 2 9.08 8.49 -2.64
C CYS A 2 9.64 7.65 -3.79
N ASN A 3 10.78 6.99 -3.53
CA ASN A 3 11.48 6.13 -4.47
C ASN A 3 10.87 4.72 -4.44
N LEU A 4 10.12 4.35 -5.48
CA LEU A 4 9.78 2.97 -5.79
C LEU A 4 10.90 2.44 -6.68
N ARG A 5 11.52 1.30 -6.34
CA ARG A 5 12.70 0.76 -7.04
C ARG A 5 12.49 0.46 -8.53
N VAL A 6 11.25 0.48 -9.00
CA VAL A 6 10.90 0.46 -10.42
C VAL A 6 9.94 1.64 -10.63
N HIS A 7 10.39 2.68 -11.32
CA HIS A 7 9.56 3.79 -11.78
C HIS A 7 9.33 3.64 -13.29
N PRO A 8 8.46 2.70 -13.73
CA PRO A 8 8.22 2.49 -15.15
C PRO A 8 7.50 3.69 -15.80
N PHE A 9 6.86 4.56 -15.00
CA PHE A 9 6.14 5.75 -15.45
C PHE A 9 6.73 7.03 -14.86
N ARG A 10 6.72 8.12 -15.64
CA ARG A 10 7.15 9.47 -15.21
C ARG A 10 6.39 9.97 -13.99
N GLU A 11 5.09 9.68 -13.90
CA GLU A 11 4.22 10.02 -12.78
C GLU A 11 3.16 8.94 -12.54
N GLY A 12 2.53 8.94 -11.37
CA GLY A 12 1.37 8.08 -11.12
C GLY A 12 1.67 6.67 -10.59
N ASN A 13 2.94 6.34 -10.33
CA ASN A 13 3.33 5.04 -9.76
C ASN A 13 2.52 4.69 -8.50
N GLY A 14 2.25 5.66 -7.61
CA GLY A 14 1.42 5.42 -6.43
C GLY A 14 -0.05 5.06 -6.71
N ARG A 15 -0.62 5.54 -7.82
CA ARG A 15 -1.98 5.15 -8.26
C ARG A 15 -1.98 3.73 -8.81
N VAL A 16 -0.99 3.39 -9.64
CA VAL A 16 -0.83 2.05 -10.20
C VAL A 16 -0.55 1.02 -9.11
N SER A 17 0.30 1.32 -8.13
CA SER A 17 0.57 0.43 -7.00
C SER A 17 -0.68 0.15 -6.17
N ARG A 18 -1.55 1.16 -5.95
CA ARG A 18 -2.84 0.95 -5.27
C ARG A 18 -3.78 0.09 -6.09
N LEU A 19 -3.88 0.33 -7.39
CA LEU A 19 -4.70 -0.50 -8.28
C LEU A 19 -4.22 -1.96 -8.27
N LEU A 20 -2.90 -2.19 -8.33
CA LEU A 20 -2.31 -3.51 -8.23
C LEU A 20 -2.63 -4.18 -6.89
N ALA A 21 -2.51 -3.45 -5.79
CA ALA A 21 -2.89 -3.95 -4.47
C ALA A 21 -4.37 -4.32 -4.37
N THR A 22 -5.27 -3.51 -4.92
CA THR A 22 -6.70 -3.82 -5.00
C THR A 22 -6.94 -5.08 -5.83
N LEU A 23 -6.27 -5.23 -6.98
CA LEU A 23 -6.38 -6.43 -7.81
C LEU A 23 -5.93 -7.69 -7.07
N MET A 24 -4.80 -7.63 -6.34
CA MET A 24 -4.32 -8.76 -5.54
C MET A 24 -5.30 -9.11 -4.41
N ALA A 25 -5.90 -8.11 -3.76
CA ALA A 25 -6.92 -8.34 -2.75
C ALA A 25 -8.17 -9.00 -3.35
N LEU A 26 -8.68 -8.51 -4.47
CA LEU A 26 -9.82 -9.11 -5.18
C LEU A 26 -9.52 -10.55 -5.61
N GLN A 27 -8.31 -10.82 -6.12
CA GLN A 27 -7.87 -12.17 -6.47
C GLN A 27 -7.78 -13.10 -5.24
N ALA A 28 -7.49 -12.55 -4.07
CA ALA A 28 -7.50 -13.28 -2.80
C ALA A 28 -8.91 -13.45 -2.19
N GLY A 29 -9.97 -13.00 -2.88
CA GLY A 29 -11.35 -13.04 -2.38
C GLY A 29 -11.67 -11.98 -1.33
N LEU A 30 -10.80 -10.99 -1.16
CA LEU A 30 -11.04 -9.86 -0.27
C LEU A 30 -11.90 -8.80 -0.97
N PRO A 31 -12.73 -8.06 -0.20
CA PRO A 31 -13.45 -6.89 -0.71
C PRO A 31 -12.49 -5.79 -1.18
N LEU A 32 -13.04 -4.78 -1.87
CA LEU A 32 -12.28 -3.61 -2.33
C LEU A 32 -11.58 -2.95 -1.13
N LEU A 33 -10.24 -2.98 -1.12
CA LEU A 33 -9.43 -2.40 -0.04
C LEU A 33 -9.79 -0.92 0.17
N ASP A 34 -10.14 -0.56 1.40
CA ASP A 34 -10.35 0.83 1.77
C ASP A 34 -9.00 1.49 2.10
N PHE A 35 -8.56 2.39 1.21
CA PHE A 35 -7.35 3.19 1.41
C PHE A 35 -7.64 4.52 2.14
N GLY A 36 -8.87 4.75 2.63
CA GLY A 36 -9.23 5.88 3.49
C GLY A 36 -8.28 6.10 4.67
N PRO A 37 -7.84 5.05 5.39
CA PRO A 37 -6.87 5.14 6.48
C PRO A 37 -5.48 5.63 6.04
N LEU A 38 -5.15 5.66 4.74
CA LEU A 38 -3.85 6.11 4.22
C LEU A 38 -3.79 7.61 3.91
N THR A 39 -4.83 8.35 4.27
CA THR A 39 -4.87 9.81 4.13
C THR A 39 -4.20 10.50 5.33
N GLY A 40 -3.57 11.65 5.12
CA GLY A 40 -2.91 12.41 6.20
C GLY A 40 -1.65 11.74 6.77
N SER A 41 -1.58 11.56 8.09
CA SER A 41 -0.39 11.08 8.84
C SER A 41 0.00 9.63 8.49
N ALA A 42 -0.94 8.81 8.04
CA ALA A 42 -0.65 7.46 7.56
C ALA A 42 0.10 7.43 6.22
N ARG A 43 0.07 8.54 5.45
CA ARG A 43 0.86 8.67 4.22
C ARG A 43 2.35 8.63 4.50
N GLU A 44 2.79 9.22 5.62
CA GLU A 44 4.19 9.16 6.04
C GLU A 44 4.59 7.75 6.46
N ARG A 45 3.71 7.02 7.15
CA ARG A 45 3.92 5.59 7.49
C ARG A 45 3.98 4.71 6.24
N TYR A 46 3.15 5.00 5.24
CA TYR A 46 3.24 4.30 3.97
C TYR A 46 4.57 4.56 3.26
N TYR A 47 5.03 5.82 3.25
CA TYR A 47 6.32 6.15 2.65
C TYR A 47 7.50 5.54 3.41
N SER A 48 7.47 5.52 4.73
CA SER A 48 8.51 4.85 5.53
C SER A 48 8.48 3.34 5.32
N ALA A 49 7.30 2.72 5.20
CA ALA A 49 7.17 1.30 4.89
C ALA A 49 7.70 0.95 3.48
N VAL A 50 7.43 1.80 2.48
CA VAL A 50 7.99 1.65 1.13
C VAL A 50 9.52 1.76 1.16
N GLN A 51 10.06 2.74 1.90
CA GLN A 51 11.50 2.90 2.06
C GLN A 51 12.14 1.70 2.76
N ALA A 52 11.54 1.20 3.85
CA ALA A 52 12.00 -0.01 4.53
C ALA A 52 11.98 -1.24 3.60
N GLY A 53 11.00 -1.32 2.70
CA GLY A 53 10.94 -2.37 1.68
C GLY A 53 12.09 -2.31 0.67
N LEU A 54 12.71 -1.15 0.44
CA LEU A 54 13.92 -1.04 -0.39
C LEU A 54 15.09 -1.82 0.24
N ASP A 55 15.18 -1.76 1.56
CA ASP A 55 16.15 -2.50 2.38
C ASP A 55 15.72 -3.96 2.63
N ARG A 56 14.71 -4.45 1.89
CA ARG A 56 14.09 -5.78 2.02
C ARG A 56 13.39 -6.01 3.36
N ASN A 57 13.13 -4.94 4.12
CA ASN A 57 12.34 -5.02 5.34
C ASN A 57 10.85 -4.83 5.00
N TYR A 58 10.17 -5.95 4.73
CA TYR A 58 8.75 -5.95 4.35
C TYR A 58 7.78 -5.91 5.54
N GLY A 59 8.27 -6.08 6.78
CA GLY A 59 7.43 -6.11 7.99
C GLY A 59 6.54 -4.87 8.16
N PRO A 60 7.06 -3.64 8.00
CA PRO A 60 6.25 -2.42 8.07
C PRO A 60 5.13 -2.37 7.02
N MET A 61 5.39 -2.89 5.83
CA MET A 61 4.38 -2.92 4.76
C MET A 61 3.31 -3.98 5.03
N GLN A 62 3.69 -5.14 5.55
CA GLN A 62 2.75 -6.19 5.95
C GLN A 62 1.80 -5.74 7.06
N ALA A 63 2.31 -5.06 8.09
CA ALA A 63 1.49 -4.52 9.18
C ALA A 63 0.45 -3.52 8.65
N LEU A 64 0.88 -2.62 7.77
CA LEU A 64 0.00 -1.63 7.15
C LEU A 64 -1.09 -2.27 6.29
N PHE A 65 -0.76 -3.31 5.51
CA PHE A 65 -1.77 -4.06 4.76
C PHE A 65 -2.72 -4.86 5.66
N ALA A 66 -2.23 -5.42 6.77
CA ALA A 66 -3.08 -6.11 7.74
C ALA A 66 -4.11 -5.16 8.39
N GLU A 67 -3.69 -3.95 8.75
CA GLU A 67 -4.59 -2.90 9.25
C GLU A 67 -5.67 -2.54 8.23
N ILE A 68 -5.29 -2.34 6.97
CA ILE A 68 -6.23 -2.02 5.87
C ILE A 68 -7.23 -3.15 5.65
N ILE A 69 -6.75 -4.40 5.61
CA ILE A 69 -7.63 -5.57 5.42
C ILE A 69 -8.60 -5.70 6.59
N SER A 70 -8.14 -5.53 7.84
CA SER A 70 -8.99 -5.55 9.03
C SER A 70 -10.04 -4.44 9.02
N ALA A 71 -9.66 -3.23 8.62
CA ALA A 71 -10.59 -2.11 8.49
C ALA A 71 -11.64 -2.36 7.39
N THR A 72 -11.22 -2.95 6.26
CA THR A 72 -12.11 -3.25 5.13
C THR A 72 -13.11 -4.36 5.46
N GLN A 73 -12.74 -5.35 6.28
CA GLN A 73 -13.68 -6.40 6.72
C GLN A 73 -14.69 -5.93 7.78
N SER A 74 -14.45 -4.77 8.39
CA SER A 74 -15.30 -4.21 9.45
C SER A 74 -16.27 -3.13 8.93
N ALA A 75 -16.25 -2.85 7.63
CA ALA A 75 -17.08 -1.86 6.93
C ALA A 75 -18.12 -2.55 6.04
#